data_AF-A0A7K1A361-F1
#
_entry.id   AF-A0A7K1A361-F1
#
_cell.length_a   1.000
_cell.length_b   1.000
_cell.length_c   1.000
_cell.angle_alpha   90.00
_cell.angle_beta   90.00
_cell.angle_gamma   90.00
#
_symmetry.space_group_name_H-M   'P 1'
#
loop_
_entity.id
_entity.type
_entity.pdbx_description
1 polymer ?
#
loop_
_entity_poly.entity_id
_entity_poly.type
_entity_poly.pdbx_seq_one_letter_code
_entity_poly.pdbx_strand_id
1 'polypeptide(L)'
;MTDEKNIAGDLNEAASPQVLAGTGILRATVLGTAAFVLLGLAASIFQGALTGAYVALSLFEFFVGMIVFVLAFFRAIDRSRTEAIGIGGLFFASGSAPKRVQVILMVSLTVQVVVSIIVASLHLYTGLAFGVLAPMWALGFTGLWVAAYGTFPEREPELSRTGRRDEARRLHKQSAPKKPADDAE
;
A
#
# COMPACT_ATOMS: atom_id res chain seq x y z
N MET A 1 -32.60 -18.84 3.17
CA MET A 1 -33.05 -17.47 3.57
C MET A 1 -31.90 -16.72 4.27
N THR A 2 -30.66 -16.86 3.76
CA THR A 2 -29.42 -16.32 4.36
C THR A 2 -28.52 -15.61 3.35
N ASP A 3 -28.89 -15.56 2.06
CA ASP A 3 -28.05 -14.93 1.02
C ASP A 3 -28.37 -13.46 0.76
N GLU A 4 -29.63 -13.03 0.89
CA GLU A 4 -29.99 -11.62 0.62
C GLU A 4 -29.38 -10.64 1.63
N LYS A 5 -29.18 -11.06 2.88
CA LYS A 5 -28.57 -10.21 3.91
C LYS A 5 -27.07 -9.98 3.67
N ASN A 6 -26.38 -10.96 3.07
CA ASN A 6 -24.96 -10.83 2.70
C ASN A 6 -24.80 -9.96 1.45
N ILE A 7 -25.68 -10.09 0.44
CA ILE A 7 -25.65 -9.24 -0.76
C ILE A 7 -25.99 -7.78 -0.39
N ALA A 8 -26.96 -7.54 0.50
CA ALA A 8 -27.29 -6.20 0.98
C ALA A 8 -26.19 -5.57 1.88
N GLY A 9 -25.38 -6.38 2.56
CA GLY A 9 -24.18 -5.93 3.27
C GLY A 9 -23.08 -5.46 2.30
N ASP A 10 -22.85 -6.24 1.25
CA ASP A 10 -21.87 -5.98 0.20
C ASP A 10 -22.23 -4.75 -0.67
N LEU A 11 -23.53 -4.50 -0.85
CA LEU A 11 -24.04 -3.30 -1.54
C LEU A 11 -23.96 -2.02 -0.68
N ASN A 12 -24.01 -2.13 0.65
CA ASN A 12 -23.82 -0.98 1.57
C ASN A 12 -22.33 -0.65 1.80
N GLU A 13 -21.44 -1.63 1.62
CA GLU A 13 -19.99 -1.43 1.66
C GLU A 13 -19.46 -0.71 0.39
N ALA A 14 -20.26 -0.69 -0.68
CA ALA A 14 -19.90 -0.15 -2.00
C ALA A 14 -19.64 1.37 -2.04
N ALA A 15 -19.94 2.13 -0.99
CA ALA A 15 -19.54 3.52 -0.87
C ALA A 15 -19.34 3.95 0.59
N SER A 16 -18.44 3.28 1.33
CA SER A 16 -17.93 3.89 2.57
C SER A 16 -17.45 5.32 2.24
N PRO A 17 -17.74 6.35 3.06
CA PRO A 17 -17.38 7.75 2.74
C PRO A 17 -15.92 7.95 2.32
N GLN A 18 -15.04 7.12 2.86
CA GLN A 18 -13.61 7.05 2.54
C GLN A 18 -13.34 6.67 1.07
N VAL A 19 -14.11 5.74 0.50
CA VAL A 19 -14.02 5.34 -0.91
C VAL A 19 -14.45 6.49 -1.81
N LEU A 20 -15.54 7.17 -1.46
CA LEU A 20 -16.04 8.30 -2.24
C LEU A 20 -15.03 9.47 -2.22
N ALA A 21 -14.46 9.79 -1.05
CA ALA A 21 -13.42 10.80 -0.91
C ALA A 21 -12.12 10.44 -1.67
N GLY A 22 -11.74 9.16 -1.66
CA GLY A 22 -10.54 8.65 -2.33
C GLY A 22 -10.71 8.29 -3.81
N THR A 23 -11.89 8.49 -4.39
CA THR A 23 -12.19 8.09 -5.77
C THR A 23 -11.29 8.77 -6.80
N GLY A 24 -10.91 10.03 -6.57
CA GLY A 24 -9.98 10.76 -7.46
C GLY A 24 -8.62 10.09 -7.57
N ILE A 25 -8.07 9.64 -6.43
CA ILE A 25 -6.77 8.95 -6.36
C ILE A 25 -6.86 7.59 -7.07
N LEU A 26 -7.95 6.84 -6.86
CA LEU A 26 -8.17 5.56 -7.54
C LEU A 26 -8.24 5.72 -9.06
N ARG A 27 -8.96 6.75 -9.54
CA ARG A 27 -9.04 7.06 -10.97
C ARG A 27 -7.67 7.43 -11.54
N ALA A 28 -6.87 8.22 -10.83
CA ALA A 28 -5.52 8.56 -11.25
C ALA A 28 -4.61 7.32 -11.36
N THR A 29 -4.69 6.41 -10.38
CA THR A 29 -3.95 5.13 -10.42
C THR A 29 -4.31 4.31 -11.67
N VAL A 30 -5.60 4.13 -11.93
CA VAL A 30 -6.08 3.34 -13.08
C VAL A 30 -5.76 4.04 -14.41
N LEU A 31 -5.91 5.37 -14.48
CA LEU A 31 -5.64 6.13 -15.70
C LEU A 31 -4.15 6.09 -16.07
N GLY A 32 -3.25 6.31 -15.11
CA GLY A 32 -1.81 6.17 -15.34
C GLY A 32 -1.46 4.76 -15.80
N THR A 33 -1.95 3.74 -15.08
CA THR A 33 -1.76 2.33 -15.48
C THR A 33 -2.24 2.06 -16.90
N ALA A 34 -3.45 2.49 -17.26
CA ALA A 34 -4.00 2.30 -18.59
C ALA A 34 -3.16 3.04 -19.66
N ALA A 35 -2.75 4.29 -19.40
CA ALA A 35 -1.91 5.05 -20.31
C ALA A 35 -0.56 4.37 -20.53
N PHE A 36 0.09 3.90 -19.46
CA PHE A 36 1.35 3.18 -19.52
C PHE A 36 1.25 1.88 -20.34
N VAL A 37 0.21 1.08 -20.10
CA VAL A 37 0.00 -0.18 -20.82
C VAL A 37 -0.29 0.06 -22.30
N LEU A 38 -1.22 0.95 -22.62
CA LEU A 38 -1.59 1.23 -24.00
C LEU A 38 -0.43 1.81 -24.79
N LEU A 39 0.29 2.78 -24.20
CA LEU A 39 1.45 3.39 -24.86
C LEU A 39 2.62 2.42 -24.97
N GLY A 40 2.85 1.57 -23.95
CA GLY A 40 3.88 0.53 -23.99
C GLY A 40 3.63 -0.49 -25.09
N LEU A 41 2.41 -1.03 -25.18
CA LEU A 41 2.05 -1.96 -26.26
C LEU A 41 2.17 -1.33 -27.64
N ALA A 42 1.69 -0.10 -27.81
CA ALA A 42 1.80 0.62 -29.08
C ALA A 42 3.26 0.89 -29.45
N ALA A 43 4.08 1.34 -28.49
CA ALA A 43 5.49 1.64 -28.71
C ALA A 43 6.35 0.40 -28.99
N SER A 44 5.98 -0.77 -28.45
CA SER A 44 6.61 -2.06 -28.77
C SER A 44 6.40 -2.48 -30.23
N ILE A 45 5.24 -2.14 -30.83
CA ILE A 45 4.90 -2.47 -32.23
C ILE A 45 5.46 -1.42 -33.20
N PHE A 46 5.21 -0.13 -32.95
CA PHE A 46 5.53 0.98 -33.85
C PHE A 46 6.81 1.72 -33.42
N GLN A 47 7.87 0.96 -33.18
CA GLN A 47 9.15 1.46 -32.66
C GLN A 47 9.66 2.69 -33.44
N GLY A 48 10.39 3.57 -32.76
CA GLY A 48 10.92 4.81 -33.33
C GLY A 48 9.97 5.99 -33.18
N ALA A 49 8.76 5.91 -33.72
CA ALA A 49 7.80 7.02 -33.68
C ALA A 49 7.25 7.30 -32.27
N LEU A 50 7.00 6.24 -31.49
CA LEU A 50 6.39 6.35 -30.15
C LEU A 50 7.38 6.23 -29.00
N THR A 51 8.65 5.92 -29.28
CA THR A 51 9.67 5.69 -28.23
C THR A 51 9.86 6.92 -27.35
N GLY A 52 9.94 8.12 -27.95
CA GLY A 52 10.09 9.37 -27.19
C GLY A 52 8.90 9.64 -26.26
N ALA A 53 7.68 9.43 -26.75
CA ALA A 53 6.46 9.60 -25.95
C ALA A 53 6.39 8.61 -24.79
N TYR A 54 6.75 7.34 -25.03
CA TYR A 54 6.80 6.32 -24.00
C TYR A 54 7.84 6.63 -22.90
N VAL A 55 9.03 7.07 -23.30
CA VAL A 55 10.07 7.52 -22.34
C VAL A 55 9.56 8.70 -21.52
N ALA A 56 8.98 9.71 -22.17
CA ALA A 56 8.44 10.88 -21.48
C ALA A 56 7.35 10.50 -20.47
N LEU A 57 6.43 9.62 -20.83
CA LEU A 57 5.39 9.11 -19.91
C LEU A 57 6.02 8.34 -18.74
N SER A 58 6.97 7.45 -19.01
CA SER A 58 7.62 6.64 -17.97
C SER A 58 8.35 7.51 -16.94
N LEU A 59 9.06 8.55 -17.41
CA LEU A 59 9.73 9.51 -16.55
C LEU A 59 8.72 10.37 -15.78
N PHE A 60 7.64 10.81 -16.44
CA PHE A 60 6.57 11.56 -15.78
C PHE A 60 5.95 10.74 -14.64
N GLU A 61 5.56 9.50 -14.92
CA GLU A 61 4.98 8.59 -13.93
C GLU A 61 5.94 8.32 -12.77
N PHE A 62 7.24 8.16 -13.07
CA PHE A 62 8.28 8.00 -12.07
C PHE A 62 8.43 9.21 -11.15
N PHE A 63 8.60 10.41 -11.70
CA PHE A 63 8.81 11.62 -10.90
C PHE A 63 7.57 12.02 -10.11
N VAL A 64 6.39 11.95 -10.72
CA VAL A 64 5.13 12.22 -10.00
C VAL A 64 4.90 11.16 -8.93
N GLY A 65 5.09 9.88 -9.26
CA GLY A 65 5.00 8.77 -8.31
C GLY A 65 5.94 8.95 -7.12
N MET A 66 7.18 9.39 -7.34
CA MET A 66 8.15 9.69 -6.29
C MET A 66 7.69 10.84 -5.37
N ILE A 67 7.22 11.94 -5.94
CA ILE A 67 6.71 13.08 -5.16
C ILE A 67 5.50 12.63 -4.31
N VAL A 68 4.56 11.92 -4.93
CA VAL A 68 3.37 11.39 -4.26
C VAL A 68 3.74 10.41 -3.15
N PHE A 69 4.73 9.54 -3.39
CA PHE A 69 5.26 8.62 -2.40
C PHE A 69 5.84 9.35 -1.19
N VAL A 70 6.62 10.42 -1.41
CA VAL A 70 7.16 11.24 -0.32
C VAL A 70 6.05 11.93 0.47
N LEU A 71 5.03 12.47 -0.19
CA LEU A 71 3.87 13.06 0.48
C LEU A 71 3.10 12.03 1.32
N ALA A 72 2.88 10.84 0.78
CA ALA A 72 2.27 9.73 1.49
C ALA A 72 3.09 9.34 2.73
N PHE A 73 4.42 9.28 2.58
CA PHE A 73 5.34 8.96 3.65
C PHE A 73 5.30 10.00 4.77
N PHE A 74 5.36 11.31 4.45
CA PHE A 74 5.25 12.35 5.47
C PHE A 74 3.92 12.31 6.21
N ARG A 75 2.82 12.07 5.50
CA ARG A 75 1.50 11.90 6.13
C ARG A 75 1.45 10.67 7.03
N ALA A 76 2.07 9.57 6.62
CA ALA A 76 2.18 8.37 7.44
C ALA A 76 3.05 8.60 8.69
N ILE A 77 4.14 9.37 8.60
CA ILE A 77 4.95 9.73 9.78
C ILE A 77 4.10 10.46 10.82
N ASP A 78 3.32 11.45 10.39
CA ASP A 78 2.50 12.22 11.32
C ASP A 78 1.45 11.34 12.03
N ARG A 79 0.78 10.47 11.27
CA ARG A 79 -0.17 9.49 11.80
C ARG A 79 0.49 8.42 12.68
N SER A 80 1.74 8.05 12.39
CA SER A 80 2.46 7.00 13.15
C SER A 80 2.70 7.35 14.62
N ARG A 81 2.48 8.62 15.00
CA ARG A 81 2.52 9.10 16.38
C ARG A 81 1.41 8.49 17.24
N THR A 82 0.26 8.22 16.64
CA THR A 82 -0.93 7.69 17.32
C THR A 82 -1.34 6.32 16.80
N GLU A 83 -0.93 5.94 15.60
CA GLU A 83 -1.32 4.69 14.94
C GLU A 83 -0.12 3.78 14.68
N ALA A 84 -0.33 2.46 14.78
CA ALA A 84 0.67 1.46 14.42
C ALA A 84 0.64 1.20 12.90
N ILE A 85 1.42 2.00 12.17
CA ILE A 85 1.48 1.94 10.70
C ILE A 85 2.60 1.00 10.24
N GLY A 86 2.21 -0.17 9.72
CA GLY A 86 3.13 -1.10 9.05
C GLY A 86 3.30 -0.81 7.55
N ILE A 87 4.47 -1.13 6.99
CA ILE A 87 4.79 -0.98 5.56
C ILE A 87 3.79 -1.75 4.67
N GLY A 88 3.41 -2.97 5.08
CA GLY A 88 2.43 -3.80 4.38
C GLY A 88 1.05 -3.15 4.31
N GLY A 89 0.61 -2.54 5.41
CA GLY A 89 -0.63 -1.78 5.43
C GLY A 89 -0.52 -0.52 4.57
N LEU A 90 0.57 0.23 4.69
CA LEU A 90 0.74 1.52 4.01
C LEU A 90 0.87 1.42 2.49
N PHE A 91 1.75 0.54 1.98
CA PHE A 91 2.08 0.50 0.55
C PHE A 91 1.46 -0.67 -0.21
N PHE A 92 0.85 -1.64 0.49
CA PHE A 92 0.11 -2.75 -0.13
C PHE A 92 -1.37 -2.76 0.24
N ALA A 93 -1.84 -1.71 0.93
CA ALA A 93 -3.22 -1.57 1.41
C ALA A 93 -3.70 -2.80 2.23
N SER A 94 -2.76 -3.55 2.83
CA SER A 94 -3.05 -4.83 3.47
C SER A 94 -3.69 -4.63 4.83
N GLY A 95 -4.98 -4.93 4.93
CA GLY A 95 -5.75 -4.75 6.17
C GLY A 95 -6.03 -3.28 6.52
N SER A 96 -5.62 -2.33 5.68
CA SER A 96 -5.79 -0.88 5.88
C SER A 96 -6.83 -0.25 4.96
N ALA A 97 -7.31 -0.98 3.94
CA ALA A 97 -8.30 -0.52 2.98
C ALA A 97 -9.41 -1.56 2.76
N PRO A 98 -10.62 -1.13 2.34
CA PRO A 98 -11.66 -2.05 1.86
C PRO A 98 -11.13 -2.95 0.74
N LYS A 99 -11.57 -4.21 0.69
CA LYS A 99 -11.02 -5.22 -0.24
C LYS A 99 -11.05 -4.78 -1.69
N ARG A 100 -12.14 -4.14 -2.13
CA ARG A 100 -12.26 -3.62 -3.49
C ARG A 100 -11.18 -2.59 -3.83
N VAL A 101 -10.89 -1.68 -2.91
CA VAL A 101 -9.86 -0.64 -3.10
C VAL A 101 -8.48 -1.27 -3.12
N GLN A 102 -8.19 -2.16 -2.17
CA GLN A 102 -6.93 -2.89 -2.12
C GLN A 102 -6.66 -3.61 -3.45
N VAL A 103 -7.66 -4.32 -3.98
CA VAL A 103 -7.55 -5.03 -5.27
C VAL A 103 -7.25 -4.06 -6.42
N ILE A 104 -7.95 -2.93 -6.53
CA ILE A 104 -7.71 -1.95 -7.62
C ILE A 104 -6.27 -1.44 -7.58
N LEU A 105 -5.79 -1.04 -6.39
CA LEU A 105 -4.45 -0.50 -6.21
C LEU A 105 -3.37 -1.56 -6.48
N MET A 106 -3.54 -2.77 -5.95
CA MET A 106 -2.58 -3.86 -6.12
C MET A 106 -2.56 -4.43 -7.53
N VAL A 107 -3.72 -4.60 -8.17
CA VAL A 107 -3.79 -5.03 -9.57
C VAL A 107 -3.12 -4.00 -10.47
N SER A 108 -3.35 -2.71 -10.23
CA SER A 108 -2.70 -1.63 -11.01
C SER A 108 -1.18 -1.68 -10.89
N LEU A 109 -0.67 -1.85 -9.66
CA LEU A 109 0.76 -2.00 -9.39
C LEU A 109 1.33 -3.26 -10.06
N THR A 110 0.68 -4.41 -9.89
CA THR A 110 1.10 -5.67 -10.52
C THR A 110 1.13 -5.56 -12.04
N VAL A 111 0.11 -4.93 -12.65
CA VAL A 111 0.05 -4.72 -14.10
C VAL A 111 1.21 -3.84 -14.57
N GLN A 112 1.47 -2.70 -13.92
CA GLN A 112 2.62 -1.85 -14.28
C GLN A 112 3.94 -2.60 -14.17
N VAL A 113 4.16 -3.35 -13.08
CA VAL A 113 5.38 -4.15 -12.90
C VAL A 113 5.52 -5.19 -14.01
N VAL A 114 4.50 -6.01 -14.25
CA VAL A 114 4.54 -7.08 -15.27
C VAL A 114 4.76 -6.51 -16.66
N VAL A 115 4.01 -5.48 -17.04
CA VAL A 115 4.14 -4.85 -18.36
C VAL A 115 5.49 -4.18 -18.52
N SER A 116 6.00 -3.49 -17.50
CA SER A 116 7.32 -2.86 -17.56
C SER A 116 8.44 -3.88 -17.76
N ILE A 117 8.37 -5.03 -17.06
CA ILE A 117 9.33 -6.13 -17.23
C ILE A 117 9.22 -6.70 -18.65
N ILE A 118 8.02 -7.00 -19.14
CA ILE A 118 7.83 -7.56 -20.48
C ILE A 118 8.39 -6.62 -21.55
N VAL A 119 7.99 -5.34 -21.53
CA VAL A 119 8.44 -4.34 -22.52
C VAL A 119 9.96 -4.14 -22.43
N ALA A 120 10.52 -4.02 -21.23
CA ALA A 120 11.97 -3.87 -21.07
C ALA A 120 12.72 -5.11 -21.54
N SER A 121 12.26 -6.32 -21.20
CA SER A 121 12.88 -7.58 -21.62
C SER A 121 12.90 -7.75 -23.14
N LEU A 122 11.83 -7.36 -23.84
CA LEU A 122 11.77 -7.41 -25.30
C LEU A 122 12.66 -6.35 -25.98
N HIS A 123 13.02 -5.28 -25.26
CA HIS A 123 13.69 -4.10 -25.83
C HIS A 123 14.84 -3.55 -24.96
N LEU A 124 15.66 -4.47 -24.40
CA LEU A 124 16.62 -4.24 -23.31
C LEU A 124 17.67 -3.13 -23.56
N TYR A 125 17.96 -2.80 -24.82
CA TYR A 125 18.98 -1.82 -25.22
C TYR A 125 18.38 -0.58 -25.90
N THR A 126 17.12 -0.31 -25.65
CA THR A 126 16.39 0.81 -26.26
C THR A 126 15.81 1.74 -25.20
N GLY A 127 15.33 2.92 -25.62
CA GLY A 127 14.59 3.83 -24.75
C GLY A 127 13.35 3.19 -24.10
N LEU A 128 12.81 2.09 -24.63
CA LEU A 128 11.67 1.41 -24.00
C LEU A 128 12.02 0.76 -22.66
N ALA A 129 13.30 0.53 -22.36
CA ALA A 129 13.72 0.02 -21.06
C ALA A 129 13.43 1.00 -19.90
N PHE A 130 13.26 2.31 -20.17
CA PHE A 130 12.89 3.30 -19.14
C PHE A 130 11.52 3.02 -18.49
N GLY A 131 10.69 2.18 -19.12
CA GLY A 131 9.41 1.74 -18.58
C GLY A 131 9.49 1.08 -17.20
N VAL A 132 10.64 0.51 -16.82
CA VAL A 132 10.85 -0.11 -15.49
C VAL A 132 10.69 0.88 -14.32
N LEU A 133 10.69 2.19 -14.60
CA LEU A 133 10.52 3.24 -13.60
C LEU A 133 9.05 3.56 -13.31
N ALA A 134 8.15 3.28 -14.26
CA ALA A 134 6.72 3.59 -14.17
C ALA A 134 5.97 3.04 -12.94
N PRO A 135 6.29 1.83 -12.40
CA PRO A 135 5.60 1.29 -11.22
C PRO A 135 5.60 2.19 -9.98
N MET A 136 6.48 3.19 -9.91
CA MET A 136 6.46 4.21 -8.85
C MET A 136 5.16 5.01 -8.82
N TRP A 137 4.45 5.15 -9.95
CA TRP A 137 3.13 5.77 -10.00
C TRP A 137 2.13 5.00 -9.15
N ALA A 138 1.89 3.71 -9.47
CA ALA A 138 0.93 2.91 -8.73
C ALA A 138 1.31 2.76 -7.25
N LEU A 139 2.61 2.61 -6.94
CA LEU A 139 3.08 2.51 -5.56
C LEU A 139 2.86 3.80 -4.76
N GLY A 140 3.22 4.96 -5.35
CA GLY A 140 3.04 6.26 -4.72
C GLY A 140 1.58 6.57 -4.44
N PHE A 141 0.70 6.42 -5.44
CA PHE A 141 -0.73 6.67 -5.28
C PHE A 141 -1.41 5.67 -4.33
N THR A 142 -0.92 4.43 -4.25
CA THR A 142 -1.36 3.47 -3.21
C THR A 142 -1.04 4.00 -1.82
N GLY A 143 0.23 4.39 -1.59
CA GLY A 143 0.65 4.98 -0.32
C GLY A 143 -0.16 6.22 0.03
N LEU A 144 -0.44 7.09 -0.95
CA LEU A 144 -1.22 8.31 -0.73
C LEU A 144 -2.66 8.00 -0.35
N TRP A 145 -3.32 7.08 -1.06
CA TRP A 145 -4.69 6.68 -0.74
C TRP A 145 -4.77 6.13 0.69
N VAL A 146 -3.85 5.23 1.04
CA VAL A 146 -3.84 4.59 2.36
C VAL A 146 -3.46 5.60 3.46
N ALA A 147 -2.48 6.46 3.23
CA ALA A 147 -2.12 7.51 4.20
C ALA A 147 -3.25 8.53 4.39
N ALA A 148 -4.07 8.79 3.38
CA ALA A 148 -5.21 9.68 3.44
C ALA A 148 -6.45 9.07 4.10
N TYR A 149 -6.80 7.84 3.74
CA TYR A 149 -8.10 7.23 4.00
C TYR A 149 -8.04 5.86 4.66
N GLY A 150 -6.87 5.22 4.68
CA GLY A 150 -6.69 3.91 5.27
C GLY A 150 -6.78 3.93 6.78
N THR A 151 -7.27 2.84 7.36
CA THR A 151 -7.44 2.66 8.80
C THR A 151 -6.31 1.82 9.36
N PHE A 152 -5.77 2.23 10.51
CA PHE A 152 -4.71 1.51 11.21
C PHE A 152 -5.08 1.30 12.67
N PRO A 153 -4.60 0.23 13.31
CA PRO A 153 -4.79 0.03 14.74
C PRO A 153 -4.08 1.14 15.53
N GLU A 154 -4.62 1.44 16.72
CA GLU A 154 -4.02 2.40 17.63
C GLU A 154 -2.64 1.92 18.11
N ARG A 155 -1.73 2.85 18.32
CA ARG A 155 -0.37 2.53 18.76
C ARG A 155 -0.39 2.14 20.24
N GLU A 156 0.04 0.93 20.54
CA GLU A 156 0.24 0.52 21.92
C GLU A 156 1.31 1.40 22.59
N PRO A 157 1.08 1.88 23.83
CA PRO A 157 2.04 2.70 24.53
C PRO A 157 3.31 1.88 24.80
N GLU A 158 4.42 2.32 24.22
CA GLU A 158 5.72 1.68 24.45
C GLU A 158 6.07 1.84 25.94
N LEU A 159 6.20 0.71 26.65
CA LEU A 159 6.61 0.73 28.04
C LEU A 159 7.99 1.40 28.15
N SER A 160 8.07 2.42 29.01
CA SER A 160 9.33 3.08 29.33
C SER A 160 10.38 2.05 29.76
N ARG A 161 11.67 2.34 29.62
CA ARG A 161 12.74 1.42 30.07
C ARG A 161 12.53 0.95 31.52
N THR A 162 12.01 1.84 32.37
CA THR A 162 11.61 1.51 33.75
C THR A 162 10.40 0.58 33.78
N GLY A 163 9.34 0.90 33.03
CA GLY A 163 8.15 0.06 32.89
C GLY A 163 8.46 -1.36 32.41
N ARG A 164 9.36 -1.52 31.42
CA ARG A 164 9.84 -2.83 30.96
C ARG A 164 10.59 -3.62 32.04
N ARG A 165 11.41 -2.94 32.86
CA ARG A 165 12.12 -3.60 33.98
C ARG A 165 11.14 -4.03 35.06
N ASP A 166 10.12 -3.23 35.33
CA ASP A 166 9.10 -3.52 36.34
C ASP A 166 8.19 -4.67 35.88
N GLU A 167 7.81 -4.69 34.61
CA GLU A 167 7.07 -5.81 34.01
C GLU A 167 7.89 -7.10 34.06
N ALA A 168 9.16 -7.07 33.66
CA ALA A 168 10.05 -8.23 33.75
C ALA A 168 10.15 -8.77 35.19
N ARG A 169 10.21 -7.88 36.19
CA ARG A 169 10.18 -8.26 37.62
C ARG A 169 8.84 -8.90 38.01
N ARG A 170 7.71 -8.39 37.52
CA ARG A 170 6.37 -8.95 37.77
C ARG A 170 6.26 -10.37 37.20
N LEU A 171 6.68 -10.55 35.95
CA LEU A 171 6.68 -11.85 35.29
C LEU A 171 7.57 -12.84 36.04
N HIS A 172 8.78 -12.45 36.43
CA HIS A 172 9.66 -13.31 37.24
C HIS A 172 9.05 -13.70 38.60
N LYS A 173 8.34 -12.77 39.27
CA LYS A 173 7.67 -13.04 40.54
C LYS A 173 6.45 -13.96 40.38
N GLN A 174 5.73 -13.87 39.26
CA GLN A 174 4.59 -14.75 38.94
C GLN A 174 5.02 -16.16 38.56
N SER A 175 6.16 -16.31 37.89
CA SER A 175 6.75 -17.60 37.52
C SER A 175 7.48 -18.29 38.67
N ALA A 176 7.69 -17.61 39.80
CA ALA A 176 8.32 -18.19 40.96
C ALA A 176 7.37 -19.24 41.58
N PRO A 177 7.86 -20.47 41.87
CA PRO A 177 7.03 -21.51 42.46
C PRO A 177 6.44 -21.01 43.78
N LYS A 178 5.13 -21.14 43.93
CA LYS A 178 4.41 -20.77 45.16
C LYS A 178 5.00 -21.64 46.27
N LYS A 179 5.71 -21.02 47.22
CA LYS A 179 6.33 -21.72 48.35
C LYS A 179 5.23 -22.59 48.98
N PRO A 180 5.39 -23.92 49.09
CA PRO A 180 4.44 -24.71 49.82
C PRO A 180 4.36 -24.11 51.22
N ALA A 181 3.14 -23.85 51.68
CA ALA A 181 2.92 -23.52 53.07
C ALA A 181 3.52 -24.69 53.87
N ASP A 182 4.71 -24.46 54.43
CA ASP A 182 5.05 -25.05 55.71
C ASP A 182 3.84 -24.77 56.62
N ASP A 183 3.42 -25.80 57.35
CA ASP A 183 2.41 -25.81 58.41
C ASP A 183 1.24 -26.77 58.11
N ALA A 184 1.47 -28.06 58.36
CA ALA A 184 0.53 -28.93 59.07
C ALA A 184 1.30 -30.15 59.62
N GLU A 185 2.13 -29.89 60.63
CA GLU A 185 2.31 -30.85 61.73
C GLU A 185 1.12 -30.74 62.69
#